data_AF-A0A531MPE4-F1
#
_entry.id   AF-A0A531MPE4-F1
#
_cell.length_a   1.000
_cell.length_b   1.000
_cell.length_c   1.000
_cell.angle_alpha   90.00
_cell.angle_beta   90.00
_cell.angle_gamma   90.00
#
_symmetry.space_group_name_H-M   'P 1'
#
loop_
_entity.id
_entity.type
_entity.pdbx_description
1 polymer ?
#
loop_
_entity_poly.entity_id
_entity_poly.type
_entity_poly.pdbx_seq_one_letter_code
_entity_poly.pdbx_strand_id
1 'polypeptide(L)'
;MPSLSRVVAFSLASLATAGAALADPPAPPEPARPKQVVIISFDSARDISQWKRSRALAQRTGAHFTYFLSCVFLLSPETRGQYTAPGKTAGKSNIGFAASRQDVAERLEQIGLAAHEGHDIASHACGHFDGKDWSKADWLTEFASFEHILENAYAINGIAPEPGGWRDFAHAVAGFRAPYLSASKALY
;
A
#
# COMPACT_ATOMS: atom_id res chain seq x y z
N MET A 1 -17.67 98.72 5.91
CA MET A 1 -18.51 98.92 4.71
C MET A 1 -17.59 98.90 3.49
N PRO A 2 -17.92 98.24 2.36
CA PRO A 2 -18.60 96.93 2.25
C PRO A 2 -17.68 95.85 2.89
N SER A 3 -17.33 94.65 2.39
CA SER A 3 -17.84 93.68 1.38
C SER A 3 -17.50 92.27 1.94
N LEU A 4 -18.15 91.13 1.67
CA LEU A 4 -19.03 90.60 0.60
C LEU A 4 -18.32 90.00 -0.64
N SER A 5 -17.77 88.79 -0.41
CA SER A 5 -18.12 87.50 -1.05
C SER A 5 -18.18 87.33 -2.58
N ARG A 6 -17.31 86.42 -3.08
CA ARG A 6 -17.57 85.33 -4.06
C ARG A 6 -16.34 84.40 -4.03
N VAL A 7 -16.43 83.17 -3.52
CA VAL A 7 -17.08 81.96 -4.06
C VAL A 7 -16.40 81.45 -5.34
N VAL A 8 -15.54 80.44 -5.13
CA VAL A 8 -15.28 79.24 -5.97
C VAL A 8 -15.07 79.44 -7.49
N ALA A 9 -13.86 79.10 -7.93
CA ALA A 9 -13.60 78.48 -9.23
C ALA A 9 -12.72 77.24 -9.01
N PHE A 10 -13.16 76.06 -9.44
CA PHE A 10 -12.46 74.78 -9.19
C PHE A 10 -11.30 74.55 -10.15
N SER A 11 -10.18 74.05 -9.63
CA SER A 11 -9.05 73.54 -10.42
C SER A 11 -9.37 72.18 -11.06
N LEU A 12 -10.16 72.16 -12.15
CA LEU A 12 -10.56 70.96 -12.87
C LEU A 12 -10.40 71.11 -14.39
N ALA A 13 -9.17 70.93 -14.88
CA ALA A 13 -8.85 70.99 -16.32
C ALA A 13 -7.76 69.98 -16.76
N SER A 14 -7.58 68.88 -16.02
CA SER A 14 -6.45 67.94 -16.21
C SER A 14 -6.82 66.45 -16.19
N LEU A 15 -8.04 66.08 -16.60
CA LEU A 15 -8.46 64.67 -16.79
C LEU A 15 -9.26 64.50 -18.09
N ALA A 16 -8.56 64.30 -19.22
CA ALA A 16 -9.18 64.11 -20.54
C ALA A 16 -8.46 63.08 -21.44
N THR A 17 -7.60 62.23 -20.89
CA THR A 17 -6.89 61.16 -21.64
C THR A 17 -6.86 59.83 -20.88
N ALA A 18 -7.94 59.50 -20.17
CA ALA A 18 -8.16 58.15 -19.65
C ALA A 18 -8.90 57.32 -20.71
N GLY A 19 -8.14 56.71 -21.63
CA GLY A 19 -8.68 55.68 -22.53
C GLY A 19 -9.22 54.50 -21.72
N ALA A 20 -10.26 53.83 -22.22
CA ALA A 20 -10.81 52.65 -21.55
C ALA A 20 -9.76 51.53 -21.51
N ALA A 21 -9.20 51.29 -20.32
CA ALA A 21 -8.30 50.17 -20.06
C ALA A 21 -9.11 48.87 -20.06
N LEU A 22 -9.36 48.34 -21.27
CA LEU A 22 -9.82 46.98 -21.45
C LEU A 22 -8.71 46.05 -20.97
N ALA A 23 -8.86 45.50 -19.77
CA ALA A 23 -8.03 44.40 -19.32
C ALA A 23 -8.26 43.21 -20.25
N ASP A 24 -7.19 42.55 -20.70
CA ASP A 24 -7.30 41.31 -21.45
C ASP A 24 -8.13 40.29 -20.65
N PRO A 25 -8.99 39.50 -21.31
CA PRO A 25 -9.74 38.45 -20.62
C PRO A 25 -8.77 37.50 -19.93
N PRO A 26 -9.05 37.06 -18.70
CA PRO A 26 -8.14 36.19 -17.95
C PRO A 26 -7.84 34.94 -18.77
N ALA A 27 -6.56 34.60 -18.89
CA ALA A 27 -6.11 33.46 -19.67
C ALA A 27 -6.87 32.18 -19.24
N PRO A 28 -7.29 31.33 -20.19
CA PRO A 28 -7.96 30.08 -19.84
C PRO A 28 -7.04 29.25 -18.93
N PRO A 29 -7.57 28.57 -17.90
CA PRO A 29 -6.74 27.82 -16.97
C PRO A 29 -5.94 26.74 -17.72
N GLU A 30 -4.65 26.56 -17.37
CA GLU A 30 -3.84 25.48 -17.97
C GLU A 30 -4.58 24.15 -17.80
N PRO A 31 -4.66 23.30 -18.85
CA PRO A 31 -5.18 21.95 -18.72
C PRO A 31 -4.43 21.21 -17.62
N ALA A 32 -5.17 20.75 -16.61
CA ALA A 32 -4.60 20.07 -15.45
C ALA A 32 -3.75 18.88 -15.90
N ARG A 33 -2.43 18.96 -15.67
CA ARG A 33 -1.46 17.96 -16.15
C ARG A 33 -1.84 16.58 -15.58
N PRO A 34 -1.88 15.52 -16.41
CA PRO A 34 -2.26 14.19 -15.93
C PRO A 34 -1.42 13.74 -14.73
N LYS A 35 -2.08 13.21 -13.69
CA LYS A 35 -1.39 12.67 -12.52
C LYS A 35 -0.65 11.39 -12.90
N GLN A 36 0.67 11.46 -13.02
CA GLN A 36 1.50 10.26 -13.08
C GLN A 36 1.49 9.58 -11.70
N VAL A 37 1.03 8.34 -11.66
CA VAL A 37 1.15 7.47 -10.47
C VAL A 37 2.34 6.54 -10.67
N VAL A 38 3.09 6.27 -9.60
CA VAL A 38 4.15 5.25 -9.58
C VAL A 38 3.87 4.33 -8.41
N ILE A 39 3.61 3.06 -8.69
CA ILE A 39 3.35 2.03 -7.67
C ILE A 39 4.64 1.23 -7.49
N ILE A 40 5.13 1.17 -6.25
CA ILE A 40 6.34 0.40 -5.89
C ILE A 40 5.92 -0.70 -4.93
N SER A 41 6.34 -1.92 -5.23
CA SER A 41 5.88 -3.13 -4.52
C SER A 41 6.99 -4.15 -4.34
N PHE A 42 6.92 -4.92 -3.25
CA PHE A 42 7.90 -5.95 -2.90
C PHE A 42 7.23 -7.33 -2.83
N ASP A 43 7.69 -8.27 -3.66
CA ASP A 43 7.17 -9.64 -3.71
C ASP A 43 7.83 -10.54 -2.65
N SER A 44 7.11 -11.58 -2.23
CA SER A 44 7.43 -12.46 -1.08
C SER A 44 7.52 -11.79 0.30
N ALA A 45 7.96 -10.53 0.38
CA ALA A 45 8.12 -9.72 1.60
C ALA A 45 8.87 -10.45 2.75
N ARG A 46 9.95 -11.17 2.41
CA ARG A 46 10.70 -12.02 3.35
C ARG A 46 11.58 -11.24 4.33
N ASP A 47 12.50 -10.43 3.83
CA ASP A 47 13.69 -10.05 4.58
C ASP A 47 13.47 -8.86 5.53
N ILE A 48 13.77 -9.06 6.82
CA ILE A 48 13.54 -8.06 7.89
C ILE A 48 14.39 -6.79 7.69
N SER A 49 15.58 -6.89 7.10
CA SER A 49 16.42 -5.71 6.80
C SER A 49 15.84 -4.90 5.64
N GLN A 50 15.17 -5.55 4.68
CA GLN A 50 14.46 -4.86 3.60
C GLN A 50 13.19 -4.18 4.10
N TRP A 51 12.39 -4.81 4.96
CA TRP A 51 11.26 -4.15 5.64
C TRP A 51 11.68 -2.88 6.38
N LYS A 52 12.72 -2.99 7.21
CA LYS A 52 13.25 -1.84 7.99
C LYS A 52 13.80 -0.75 7.05
N ARG A 53 14.42 -1.11 5.92
CA ARG A 53 14.93 -0.18 4.90
C ARG A 53 13.83 0.50 4.07
N SER A 54 12.80 -0.21 3.62
CA SER A 54 11.72 0.33 2.82
C SER A 54 10.84 1.28 3.63
N ARG A 55 10.46 0.90 4.85
CA ARG A 55 9.71 1.76 5.78
C ARG A 55 10.48 3.04 6.12
N ALA A 56 11.78 2.94 6.41
CA ALA A 56 12.63 4.12 6.64
C ALA A 56 12.80 5.01 5.38
N LEU A 57 12.67 4.44 4.18
CA LEU A 57 12.61 5.21 2.93
C LEU A 57 11.26 5.93 2.77
N ALA A 58 10.14 5.27 3.07
CA ALA A 58 8.80 5.86 3.05
C ALA A 58 8.71 7.08 3.97
N GLN A 59 9.06 6.93 5.26
CA GLN A 59 9.06 8.02 6.24
C GLN A 59 9.86 9.25 5.78
N ARG A 60 10.93 9.05 4.99
CA ARG A 60 11.78 10.13 4.45
C ARG A 60 11.28 10.75 3.14
N THR A 61 10.30 10.16 2.47
CA THR A 61 9.92 10.53 1.08
C THR A 61 8.42 10.73 0.86
N GLY A 62 7.57 10.29 1.79
CA GLY A 62 6.12 10.22 1.58
C GLY A 62 5.69 9.11 0.60
N ALA A 63 6.59 8.17 0.27
CA ALA A 63 6.26 7.03 -0.59
C ALA A 63 5.40 6.01 0.15
N HIS A 64 4.32 5.55 -0.50
CA HIS A 64 3.57 4.37 -0.06
C HIS A 64 4.04 3.13 -0.85
N PHE A 65 4.04 1.98 -0.19
CA PHE A 65 4.52 0.72 -0.75
C PHE A 65 3.48 -0.40 -0.59
N THR A 66 3.45 -1.34 -1.53
CA THR A 66 2.64 -2.56 -1.44
C THR A 66 3.52 -3.78 -1.18
N TYR A 67 3.31 -4.48 -0.07
CA TYR A 67 4.05 -5.69 0.28
C TYR A 67 3.21 -6.92 -0.07
N PHE A 68 3.59 -7.62 -1.14
CA PHE A 68 3.00 -8.89 -1.54
C PHE A 68 3.66 -10.01 -0.73
N LEU A 69 3.05 -10.37 0.39
CA LEU A 69 3.57 -11.32 1.38
C LEU A 69 3.32 -12.77 0.93
N SER A 70 4.32 -13.64 1.02
CA SER A 70 4.10 -15.09 0.94
C SER A 70 3.90 -15.69 2.34
N CYS A 71 2.75 -16.32 2.59
CA CYS A 71 2.31 -16.69 3.95
C CYS A 71 3.25 -17.65 4.69
N VAL A 72 4.07 -18.42 3.96
CA VAL A 72 5.05 -19.36 4.53
C VAL A 72 6.13 -18.69 5.38
N PHE A 73 6.34 -17.39 5.27
CA PHE A 73 7.21 -16.64 6.16
C PHE A 73 6.56 -16.24 7.50
N LEU A 74 5.28 -16.59 7.68
CA LEU A 74 4.60 -16.57 8.97
C LEU A 74 4.59 -17.96 9.65
N LEU A 75 5.30 -18.95 9.09
CA LEU A 75 5.48 -20.27 9.66
C LEU A 75 6.96 -20.54 9.94
N SER A 76 7.28 -21.00 11.15
CA SER A 76 8.60 -21.44 11.57
C SER A 76 8.94 -22.86 11.06
N PRO A 77 10.17 -23.36 11.23
CA PRO A 77 10.53 -24.74 10.88
C PRO A 77 9.66 -25.81 11.56
N GLU A 78 9.13 -25.50 12.74
CA GLU A 78 8.22 -26.33 13.53
C GLU A 78 6.77 -26.24 13.03
N THR A 79 6.30 -25.03 12.70
CA THR A 79 4.88 -24.78 12.33
C THR A 79 4.60 -24.88 10.83
N ARG A 80 5.62 -25.02 9.98
CA ARG A 80 5.49 -25.18 8.51
C ARG A 80 4.47 -26.23 8.06
N GLY A 81 4.18 -27.23 8.89
CA GLY A 81 3.17 -28.26 8.63
C GLY A 81 1.73 -27.74 8.51
N GLN A 82 1.44 -26.53 9.00
CA GLN A 82 0.13 -25.89 8.85
C GLN A 82 -0.21 -25.51 7.40
N TYR A 83 0.79 -25.45 6.51
CA TYR A 83 0.56 -25.17 5.09
C TYR A 83 0.66 -26.46 4.23
N THR A 84 -0.36 -26.69 3.41
CA THR A 84 -0.37 -27.73 2.37
C THR A 84 -0.92 -27.16 1.06
N ALA A 85 -0.05 -27.04 0.06
CA ALA A 85 -0.43 -26.55 -1.26
C ALA A 85 -1.25 -27.58 -2.07
N PRO A 86 -2.07 -27.13 -3.05
CA PRO A 86 -2.69 -28.00 -4.03
C PRO A 86 -1.70 -28.97 -4.70
N GLY A 87 -1.99 -30.27 -4.60
CA GLY A 87 -1.16 -31.34 -5.16
C GLY A 87 0.23 -31.51 -4.52
N LYS A 88 0.47 -30.99 -3.30
CA LYS A 88 1.72 -31.18 -2.54
C LYS A 88 1.44 -31.83 -1.18
N THR A 89 2.52 -32.25 -0.51
CA THR A 89 2.49 -32.66 0.90
C THR A 89 2.71 -31.48 1.84
N ALA A 90 2.32 -31.63 3.11
CA ALA A 90 2.42 -30.58 4.12
C ALA A 90 3.86 -30.07 4.34
N GLY A 91 3.99 -28.76 4.59
CA GLY A 91 5.26 -28.09 4.83
C GLY A 91 6.21 -28.10 3.64
N LYS A 92 5.68 -27.98 2.42
CA LYS A 92 6.44 -27.77 1.17
C LYS A 92 6.31 -26.32 0.69
N SER A 93 7.40 -25.74 0.21
CA SER A 93 7.49 -24.37 -0.32
C SER A 93 8.69 -24.28 -1.25
N ASN A 94 8.58 -23.55 -2.36
CA ASN A 94 9.69 -23.28 -3.27
C ASN A 94 10.68 -22.23 -2.72
N ILE A 95 10.23 -21.37 -1.80
CA ILE A 95 11.00 -20.26 -1.22
C ILE A 95 11.41 -20.51 0.24
N GLY A 96 11.05 -21.67 0.79
CA GLY A 96 11.26 -22.04 2.18
C GLY A 96 10.22 -21.44 3.13
N PHE A 97 10.64 -21.23 4.37
CA PHE A 97 9.80 -20.79 5.51
C PHE A 97 10.55 -19.71 6.30
N ALA A 98 9.97 -19.24 7.41
CA ALA A 98 10.70 -18.39 8.36
C ALA A 98 11.93 -19.12 8.93
N ALA A 99 12.97 -18.38 9.29
CA ALA A 99 14.21 -18.95 9.81
C ALA A 99 14.05 -19.53 11.23
N SER A 100 13.12 -18.99 12.01
CA SER A 100 12.77 -19.41 13.37
C SER A 100 11.45 -18.77 13.81
N ARG A 101 10.91 -19.15 14.97
CA ARG A 101 9.82 -18.43 15.63
C ARG A 101 10.11 -16.94 15.91
N GLN A 102 11.38 -16.59 16.13
CA GLN A 102 11.80 -15.18 16.31
C GLN A 102 11.72 -14.40 15.00
N ASP A 103 12.14 -15.01 13.89
CA ASP A 103 12.01 -14.42 12.55
C ASP A 103 10.54 -14.24 12.13
N VAL A 104 9.62 -15.12 12.57
CA VAL A 104 8.17 -14.87 12.46
C VAL A 104 7.73 -13.66 13.31
N ALA A 105 8.16 -13.59 14.58
CA ALA A 105 7.76 -12.50 15.47
C ALA A 105 8.20 -11.12 14.96
N GLU A 106 9.45 -10.99 14.49
CA GLU A 106 9.93 -9.76 13.86
C GLU A 106 9.19 -9.45 12.56
N ARG A 107 8.81 -10.45 11.75
CA ARG A 107 8.03 -10.22 10.52
C ARG A 107 6.63 -9.70 10.82
N LEU A 108 5.96 -10.24 11.84
CA LEU A 108 4.64 -9.77 12.29
C LEU A 108 4.71 -8.33 12.81
N GLU A 109 5.75 -7.98 13.58
CA GLU A 109 6.03 -6.59 13.96
C GLU A 109 6.20 -5.69 12.73
N GLN A 110 6.99 -6.09 11.72
CA GLN A 110 7.17 -5.28 10.51
C GLN A 110 5.88 -5.11 9.69
N ILE A 111 5.05 -6.14 9.60
CA ILE A 111 3.74 -6.08 8.91
C ILE A 111 2.79 -5.11 9.64
N GLY A 112 2.62 -5.26 10.95
CA GLY A 112 1.74 -4.40 11.75
C GLY A 112 2.18 -2.93 11.73
N LEU A 113 3.49 -2.68 11.82
CA LEU A 113 4.04 -1.33 11.71
C LEU A 113 3.87 -0.73 10.30
N ALA A 114 4.06 -1.52 9.23
CA ALA A 114 3.85 -1.06 7.86
C ALA A 114 2.37 -0.70 7.60
N ALA A 115 1.43 -1.52 8.10
CA ALA A 115 0.00 -1.22 8.01
C ALA A 115 -0.37 0.07 8.77
N HIS A 116 0.19 0.28 9.97
CA HIS A 116 0.02 1.53 10.73
C HIS A 116 0.65 2.76 10.02
N GLU A 117 1.70 2.56 9.22
CA GLU A 117 2.31 3.59 8.36
C GLU A 117 1.54 3.83 7.05
N GLY A 118 0.38 3.16 6.86
CA GLY A 118 -0.46 3.32 5.67
C GLY A 118 0.08 2.62 4.42
N HIS A 119 0.88 1.56 4.58
CA HIS A 119 1.32 0.72 3.48
C HIS A 119 0.35 -0.43 3.21
N ASP A 120 0.19 -0.80 1.94
CA ASP A 120 -0.67 -1.91 1.56
C ASP A 120 0.02 -3.24 1.88
N ILE A 121 -0.71 -4.17 2.47
CA ILE A 121 -0.32 -5.56 2.63
C ILE A 121 -1.25 -6.40 1.74
N ALA A 122 -0.68 -7.26 0.91
CA ALA A 122 -1.38 -8.02 -0.12
C ALA A 122 -0.85 -9.45 -0.22
N SER A 123 -1.59 -10.36 -0.87
CA SER A 123 -1.21 -11.77 -0.97
C SER A 123 -0.23 -12.07 -2.12
N HIS A 124 0.83 -12.82 -1.83
CA HIS A 124 1.69 -13.50 -2.80
C HIS A 124 1.60 -15.02 -2.63
N ALA A 125 0.38 -15.51 -2.41
CA ALA A 125 0.09 -16.91 -2.10
C ALA A 125 0.88 -17.39 -0.85
N CYS A 126 1.12 -18.69 -0.74
CA CYS A 126 1.90 -19.28 0.34
C CYS A 126 3.19 -19.92 -0.20
N GLY A 127 3.09 -21.03 -0.92
CA GLY A 127 4.25 -21.88 -1.24
C GLY A 127 5.11 -21.42 -2.40
N HIS A 128 4.72 -20.33 -3.07
CA HIS A 128 5.35 -19.80 -4.28
C HIS A 128 5.49 -20.89 -5.38
N PHE A 129 4.41 -21.65 -5.57
CA PHE A 129 4.28 -22.63 -6.65
C PHE A 129 3.75 -21.98 -7.94
N ASP A 130 4.08 -22.57 -9.08
CA ASP A 130 3.50 -22.19 -10.38
C ASP A 130 2.07 -22.74 -10.47
N GLY A 131 1.08 -21.85 -10.40
CA GLY A 131 -0.34 -22.16 -10.37
C GLY A 131 -1.06 -22.14 -11.73
N LYS A 132 -0.35 -22.09 -12.86
CA LYS A 132 -1.00 -22.05 -14.19
C LYS A 132 -1.97 -23.21 -14.44
N ASP A 133 -1.62 -24.40 -13.94
CA ASP A 133 -2.35 -25.66 -14.11
C ASP A 133 -3.38 -25.91 -12.99
N TRP A 134 -3.50 -24.98 -12.02
CA TRP A 134 -4.45 -25.08 -10.91
C TRP A 134 -5.89 -24.79 -11.35
N SER A 135 -6.84 -25.55 -10.82
CA SER A 135 -8.27 -25.28 -10.95
C SER A 135 -8.71 -24.13 -10.03
N LYS A 136 -9.97 -23.68 -10.18
CA LYS A 136 -10.53 -22.64 -9.30
C LYS A 136 -10.61 -23.10 -7.84
N ALA A 137 -10.80 -24.40 -7.59
CA ALA A 137 -10.79 -24.96 -6.24
C ALA A 137 -9.39 -24.97 -5.61
N ASP A 138 -8.36 -25.23 -6.43
CA ASP A 138 -6.96 -25.18 -6.00
C ASP A 138 -6.54 -23.74 -5.63
N TRP A 139 -6.89 -22.75 -6.47
CA TRP A 139 -6.66 -21.34 -6.17
C TRP A 139 -7.37 -20.88 -4.89
N LEU A 140 -8.65 -21.24 -4.71
CA LEU A 140 -9.39 -20.95 -3.47
C LEU A 140 -8.76 -21.62 -2.23
N THR A 141 -8.15 -22.81 -2.39
CA THR A 141 -7.43 -23.50 -1.30
C THR A 141 -6.14 -22.78 -0.91
N GLU A 142 -5.39 -22.25 -1.88
CA GLU A 142 -4.20 -21.42 -1.62
C GLU A 142 -4.56 -20.07 -0.98
N PHE A 143 -5.68 -19.44 -1.39
CA PHE A 143 -6.17 -18.20 -0.77
C PHE A 143 -6.64 -18.42 0.67
N ALA A 144 -7.47 -19.43 0.92
CA ALA A 144 -7.89 -19.80 2.27
C ALA A 144 -6.68 -20.16 3.18
N SER A 145 -5.62 -20.75 2.60
CA SER A 145 -4.36 -20.98 3.31
C SER A 145 -3.67 -19.68 3.70
N PHE A 146 -3.60 -18.70 2.80
CA PHE A 146 -3.02 -17.38 3.09
C PHE A 146 -3.82 -16.65 4.17
N GLU A 147 -5.14 -16.59 4.03
CA GLU A 147 -6.08 -15.95 4.97
C GLU A 147 -5.94 -16.55 6.37
N HIS A 148 -6.06 -17.88 6.49
CA HIS A 148 -5.97 -18.59 7.76
C HIS A 148 -4.61 -18.36 8.45
N ILE A 149 -3.51 -18.46 7.70
CA ILE A 149 -2.15 -18.35 8.25
C ILE A 149 -1.83 -16.90 8.63
N LEU A 150 -2.35 -15.89 7.92
CA LEU A 150 -2.18 -14.49 8.30
C LEU A 150 -2.98 -14.13 9.56
N GLU A 151 -4.27 -14.49 9.61
CA GLU A 151 -5.13 -14.22 10.77
C GLU A 151 -4.58 -14.88 12.04
N ASN A 152 -4.17 -16.16 11.93
CA ASN A 152 -3.79 -16.98 13.07
C ASN A 152 -2.28 -17.02 13.33
N ALA A 153 -1.47 -16.19 12.65
CA ALA A 153 0.00 -16.24 12.70
C ALA A 153 0.58 -16.23 14.12
N TYR A 154 0.03 -15.39 15.00
CA TYR A 154 0.41 -15.31 16.41
C TYR A 154 0.12 -16.63 17.14
N ALA A 155 -1.12 -17.10 17.07
CA ALA A 155 -1.56 -18.35 17.70
C ALA A 155 -0.80 -19.59 17.17
N ILE A 156 -0.64 -19.72 15.84
CA ILE A 156 0.05 -20.83 15.18
C ILE A 156 1.48 -21.01 15.71
N ASN A 157 2.19 -19.90 15.94
CA ASN A 157 3.57 -19.90 16.41
C ASN A 157 3.70 -19.71 17.93
N GLY A 158 2.58 -19.71 18.67
CA GLY A 158 2.55 -19.45 20.11
C GLY A 158 3.21 -18.13 20.50
N ILE A 159 3.09 -17.09 19.66
CA ILE A 159 3.62 -15.75 19.89
C ILE A 159 2.54 -14.94 20.62
N ALA A 160 2.91 -14.29 21.72
CA ALA A 160 1.99 -13.53 22.56
C ALA A 160 2.65 -12.24 23.09
N PRO A 161 1.89 -11.16 23.32
CA PRO A 161 0.47 -11.01 23.00
C PRO A 161 0.20 -10.89 21.48
N GLU A 162 -0.97 -11.31 21.04
CA GLU A 162 -1.53 -10.94 19.74
C GLU A 162 -2.00 -9.47 19.82
N PRO A 163 -1.59 -8.56 18.91
CA PRO A 163 -2.03 -7.17 18.96
C PRO A 163 -3.54 -7.03 18.76
N GLY A 164 -4.16 -6.10 19.50
CA GLY A 164 -5.56 -5.74 19.31
C GLY A 164 -5.81 -5.24 17.87
N GLY A 165 -6.84 -5.78 17.22
CA GLY A 165 -7.16 -5.49 15.81
C GLY A 165 -6.36 -6.29 14.77
N TRP A 166 -5.46 -7.21 15.16
CA TRP A 166 -4.70 -8.01 14.19
C TRP A 166 -5.59 -8.82 13.24
N ARG A 167 -6.67 -9.42 13.75
CA ARG A 167 -7.58 -10.25 12.94
C ARG A 167 -8.43 -9.40 11.99
N ASP A 168 -8.92 -8.26 12.47
CA ASP A 168 -9.65 -7.29 11.62
C ASP A 168 -8.75 -6.76 10.49
N PHE A 169 -7.47 -6.49 10.79
CA PHE A 169 -6.46 -6.17 9.78
C PHE A 169 -6.23 -7.34 8.79
N ALA A 170 -6.07 -8.58 9.29
CA ALA A 170 -5.84 -9.76 8.44
C ALA A 170 -7.03 -10.05 7.50
N HIS A 171 -8.27 -9.82 7.95
CA HIS A 171 -9.49 -9.94 7.13
C HIS A 171 -9.68 -8.74 6.18
N ALA A 172 -9.06 -7.59 6.46
CA ALA A 172 -9.05 -6.42 5.56
C ALA A 172 -7.93 -6.47 4.50
N VAL A 173 -6.97 -7.41 4.58
CA VAL A 173 -5.93 -7.58 3.57
C VAL A 173 -6.54 -8.01 2.24
N ALA A 174 -6.28 -7.23 1.21
CA ALA A 174 -6.86 -7.41 -0.11
C ALA A 174 -5.80 -7.22 -1.21
N GLY A 175 -6.12 -7.72 -2.41
CA GLY A 175 -5.21 -7.73 -3.55
C GLY A 175 -4.26 -8.93 -3.55
N PHE A 176 -3.88 -9.34 -4.75
CA PHE A 176 -3.12 -10.57 -5.00
C PHE A 176 -2.15 -10.39 -6.15
N ARG A 177 -0.99 -11.05 -6.09
CA ARG A 177 -0.06 -11.23 -7.20
C ARG A 177 0.37 -12.69 -7.27
N ALA A 178 0.10 -13.34 -8.40
CA ALA A 178 0.52 -14.72 -8.63
C ALA A 178 2.05 -14.88 -8.59
N PRO A 179 2.57 -15.91 -7.90
CA PRO A 179 3.97 -16.32 -8.04
C PRO A 179 4.36 -16.52 -9.52
N TYR A 180 5.57 -16.10 -9.87
CA TYR A 180 6.07 -16.07 -11.26
C TYR A 180 5.21 -15.25 -12.24
N LEU A 181 4.26 -14.44 -11.75
CA LEU A 181 3.19 -13.81 -12.54
C LEU A 181 2.33 -14.81 -13.34
N SER A 182 2.29 -16.06 -12.88
CA SER A 182 1.70 -17.20 -13.60
C SER A 182 0.18 -17.26 -13.38
N ALA A 183 -0.56 -16.62 -14.28
CA ALA A 183 -2.03 -16.56 -14.27
C ALA A 183 -2.65 -17.54 -15.27
N SER A 184 -3.84 -18.05 -14.94
CA SER A 184 -4.66 -18.87 -15.84
C SER A 184 -6.13 -18.44 -15.80
N LYS A 185 -6.96 -18.96 -16.70
CA LYS A 185 -8.41 -18.63 -16.70
C LYS A 185 -9.10 -19.04 -15.39
N ALA A 186 -8.57 -20.01 -14.64
CA ALA A 186 -9.15 -20.48 -13.39
C ALA A 186 -8.91 -19.54 -12.19
N LEU A 187 -8.02 -18.56 -12.33
CA LEU A 187 -7.73 -17.52 -11.34
C LEU A 187 -8.80 -16.40 -11.30
N TYR A 188 -9.69 -16.35 -12.30
CA TYR A 188 -10.72 -15.32 -12.48
C TYR A 188 -12.12 -15.95 -12.38
#